data_AF-A0A2H3J3L1-F1
#
_entry.id   AF-A0A2H3J3L1-F1
#
_cell.length_a   1.000
_cell.length_b   1.000
_cell.length_c   1.000
_cell.angle_alpha   90.00
_cell.angle_beta   90.00
_cell.angle_gamma   90.00
#
_symmetry.space_group_name_H-M   'P 1'
#
loop_
_entity.id
_entity.type
_entity.pdbx_description
1 polymer ?
#
loop_
_entity_poly.entity_id
_entity_poly.type
_entity_poly.pdbx_seq_one_letter_code
_entity_poly.pdbx_strand_id
1 'polypeptide(L)'
;MDLFPVPNFGLTSLGPSSSQPRPPRAPFHSRTESLNSLYSTSDSLAPAPPSASASTSSADLKGSRASLSVNYLPAKFSSTMLFGGPKRRKVWKGGEADTVPKRGGGREAFRSDEARMPRAEDEDFDGVTLDGRYGVALKSGARWNRFKWTLIVTNSMLTAYSIGGLVVCLLLWFNSWENADIIRVGNRPELIISTLAASLALLTALVGWAGILLNNRAFLSLYTLLLWVCFALLVTPGYITYKRRAFNLEGKLNQQWSRALGLDGRLRVQNQLRCCGYFSPFVEATVSQTCYARSVLPGCKAPYLRFERTMLEWWYTAVFALVPPQITVMVAALLCSNHITYRFGKGMMPKAYRLDENSLAVIMDNYTNQLAEQYGPDVASEIVARSRSSLRLDSMPTVAYSRSSSSVLSMNRSSTIYRQHDP
;
A
#
# COMPACT_ATOMS: atom_id res chain seq x y z
N MET A 1 1.13 -47.46 0.92
CA MET A 1 1.11 -47.07 -0.50
C MET A 1 0.21 -48.07 -1.17
N ASP A 2 -0.95 -47.67 -1.69
CA ASP A 2 -1.82 -48.53 -2.50
C ASP A 2 -2.70 -47.65 -3.40
N LEU A 3 -3.27 -48.23 -4.46
CA LEU A 3 -3.81 -47.48 -5.59
C LEU A 3 -5.23 -46.94 -5.34
N PHE A 4 -5.47 -45.68 -5.71
CA PHE A 4 -6.81 -45.14 -5.91
C PHE A 4 -7.35 -45.54 -7.29
N PRO A 5 -8.56 -46.10 -7.41
CA PRO A 5 -9.20 -46.36 -8.69
C PRO A 5 -9.76 -45.07 -9.30
N VAL A 6 -9.62 -44.91 -10.63
CA VAL A 6 -10.18 -43.78 -11.38
C VAL A 6 -11.66 -44.04 -11.68
N PRO A 7 -12.59 -43.13 -11.32
CA PRO A 7 -13.99 -43.25 -11.74
C PRO A 7 -14.15 -42.89 -13.22
N ASN A 8 -14.79 -43.78 -13.98
CA ASN A 8 -14.95 -43.65 -15.42
C ASN A 8 -16.09 -42.67 -15.77
N PHE A 9 -15.81 -41.63 -16.56
CA PHE A 9 -16.81 -40.60 -16.92
C PHE A 9 -17.71 -41.09 -18.07
N GLY A 10 -18.90 -41.59 -17.73
CA GLY A 10 -19.92 -41.96 -18.70
C GLY A 10 -20.52 -40.75 -19.43
N LEU A 11 -20.41 -40.75 -20.76
CA LEU A 11 -21.04 -39.74 -21.64
C LEU A 11 -22.55 -39.97 -21.76
N THR A 12 -23.36 -39.13 -21.12
CA THR A 12 -24.82 -39.15 -21.27
C THR A 12 -25.32 -38.04 -22.20
N SER A 13 -25.80 -38.49 -23.37
CA SER A 13 -26.62 -37.80 -24.39
C SER A 13 -27.26 -36.46 -24.00
N LEU A 14 -27.01 -35.43 -24.82
CA LEU A 14 -27.74 -34.16 -24.81
C LEU A 14 -29.01 -34.26 -25.69
N GLY A 15 -30.19 -34.22 -25.06
CA GLY A 15 -31.47 -34.04 -25.76
C GLY A 15 -31.83 -32.55 -25.90
N PRO A 16 -32.34 -32.09 -27.06
CA PRO A 16 -32.66 -30.68 -27.28
C PRO A 16 -33.99 -30.28 -26.63
N SER A 17 -33.97 -29.35 -25.68
CA SER A 17 -35.18 -28.70 -25.14
C SER A 17 -35.47 -27.39 -25.87
N SER A 18 -36.67 -27.27 -26.45
CA SER A 18 -37.10 -26.09 -27.22
C SER A 18 -37.44 -24.91 -26.31
N SER A 19 -36.60 -23.86 -26.34
CA SER A 19 -36.77 -22.64 -25.56
C SER A 19 -37.75 -21.65 -26.22
N GLN A 20 -39.03 -21.78 -25.89
CA GLN A 20 -40.07 -20.82 -26.31
C GLN A 20 -39.87 -19.45 -25.61
N PRO A 21 -39.69 -18.33 -26.33
CA PRO A 21 -39.39 -17.04 -25.72
C PRO A 21 -40.63 -16.43 -25.04
N ARG A 22 -40.47 -15.99 -23.79
CA ARG A 22 -41.48 -15.17 -23.08
C ARG A 22 -41.18 -13.67 -23.29
N PRO A 23 -42.20 -12.82 -23.50
CA PRO A 23 -42.01 -11.38 -23.69
C PRO A 23 -41.59 -10.67 -22.39
N PRO A 24 -40.81 -9.57 -22.47
CA PRO A 24 -40.39 -8.80 -21.31
C PRO A 24 -41.56 -8.01 -20.69
N ARG A 25 -41.58 -7.90 -19.35
CA ARG A 25 -42.45 -6.95 -18.63
C ARG A 25 -41.65 -5.69 -18.31
N ALA A 26 -42.17 -4.53 -18.71
CA ALA A 26 -41.54 -3.24 -18.44
C ALA A 26 -41.77 -2.78 -16.98
N PRO A 27 -40.74 -2.21 -16.31
CA PRO A 27 -40.88 -1.62 -14.98
C PRO A 27 -40.98 -0.08 -15.08
N PHE A 28 -42.19 0.45 -15.19
CA PHE A 28 -42.45 1.88 -14.97
C PHE A 28 -43.57 2.05 -13.93
N HIS A 29 -43.19 2.49 -12.73
CA HIS A 29 -44.09 3.18 -11.84
C HIS A 29 -43.34 4.32 -11.16
N SER A 30 -43.92 5.51 -11.20
CA SER A 30 -43.35 6.74 -10.65
C SER A 30 -43.40 6.74 -9.12
N ARG A 31 -42.37 7.31 -8.48
CA ARG A 31 -42.47 7.82 -7.11
C ARG A 31 -41.78 9.18 -7.01
N THR A 32 -42.57 10.21 -7.28
CA THR A 32 -42.26 11.59 -6.89
C THR A 32 -42.60 11.75 -5.41
N GLU A 33 -41.60 12.01 -4.57
CA GLU A 33 -41.83 12.50 -3.20
C GLU A 33 -41.31 13.93 -3.10
N SER A 34 -42.23 14.84 -2.78
CA SER A 34 -42.03 16.28 -2.76
C SER A 34 -41.67 16.80 -1.37
N LEU A 35 -40.97 17.93 -1.34
CA LEU A 35 -40.61 18.67 -0.12
C LEU A 35 -41.84 19.30 0.58
N ASN A 36 -41.64 19.60 1.87
CA ASN A 36 -42.27 20.65 2.71
C ASN A 36 -43.59 20.41 3.48
N SER A 37 -43.62 21.13 4.62
CA SER A 37 -44.77 21.66 5.39
C SER A 37 -45.32 20.86 6.58
N LEU A 38 -46.09 21.58 7.43
CA LEU A 38 -46.59 21.25 8.79
C LEU A 38 -45.47 21.24 9.86
N TYR A 39 -45.33 22.22 10.77
CA TYR A 39 -46.18 23.32 11.23
C TYR A 39 -47.51 22.92 11.91
N SER A 40 -47.51 23.04 13.24
CA SER A 40 -48.60 23.44 14.18
C SER A 40 -50.05 23.04 13.92
N THR A 41 -50.72 22.49 14.95
CA THR A 41 -51.83 23.18 15.68
C THR A 41 -52.06 22.52 17.05
N SER A 42 -52.63 23.27 18.00
CA SER A 42 -52.93 22.92 19.39
C SER A 42 -54.26 22.21 19.59
N ASP A 43 -54.43 21.51 20.73
CA ASP A 43 -55.50 21.74 21.74
C ASP A 43 -55.52 20.62 22.80
N SER A 44 -56.13 20.77 23.99
CA SER A 44 -56.03 21.80 25.06
C SER A 44 -56.78 21.30 26.32
N LEU A 45 -56.61 21.99 27.47
CA LEU A 45 -57.31 21.79 28.77
C LEU A 45 -56.99 20.47 29.55
N ALA A 46 -57.09 20.36 30.89
CA ALA A 46 -57.25 21.38 31.95
C ALA A 46 -56.35 21.10 33.22
N PRO A 47 -56.82 20.91 34.50
CA PRO A 47 -56.24 21.77 35.55
C PRO A 47 -55.76 21.14 36.90
N ALA A 48 -54.53 21.51 37.29
CA ALA A 48 -54.15 22.07 38.61
C ALA A 48 -54.24 21.17 39.90
N PRO A 49 -53.86 21.66 41.11
CA PRO A 49 -52.49 22.01 41.58
C PRO A 49 -52.21 21.46 43.03
N PRO A 50 -51.34 22.04 43.90
CA PRO A 50 -49.92 22.49 43.81
C PRO A 50 -49.00 21.86 44.90
N SER A 51 -47.67 22.09 44.85
CA SER A 51 -46.85 22.50 46.02
C SER A 51 -45.33 22.62 45.73
N ALA A 52 -44.66 23.52 46.47
CA ALA A 52 -43.21 23.65 46.75
C ALA A 52 -42.18 23.82 45.58
N SER A 53 -41.00 24.44 45.77
CA SER A 53 -40.64 25.80 46.26
C SER A 53 -39.10 25.96 46.38
N ALA A 54 -38.46 26.72 45.48
CA ALA A 54 -37.05 27.19 45.52
C ALA A 54 -36.82 28.06 44.24
N SER A 55 -36.28 29.30 44.15
CA SER A 55 -35.18 30.04 44.81
C SER A 55 -33.83 29.31 44.75
N THR A 56 -32.69 29.87 44.32
CA THR A 56 -32.27 31.23 43.89
C THR A 56 -31.07 31.05 42.92
N SER A 57 -30.38 32.02 42.29
CA SER A 57 -30.22 33.48 42.46
C SER A 57 -29.95 34.19 41.10
N SER A 58 -29.58 35.47 41.14
CA SER A 58 -29.35 36.36 39.97
C SER A 58 -27.86 36.73 39.80
N ALA A 59 -27.35 36.77 38.56
CA ALA A 59 -26.16 37.53 38.11
C ALA A 59 -25.95 37.31 36.59
N ASP A 60 -25.35 38.20 35.79
CA ASP A 60 -25.28 39.67 35.83
C ASP A 60 -25.07 40.15 34.37
N LEU A 61 -25.80 41.16 33.91
CA LEU A 61 -25.84 41.56 32.49
C LEU A 61 -25.00 42.82 32.22
N LYS A 62 -23.69 42.64 32.07
CA LYS A 62 -22.76 43.73 31.74
C LYS A 62 -22.28 43.68 30.28
N GLY A 63 -23.11 44.19 29.37
CA GLY A 63 -22.77 44.32 27.96
C GLY A 63 -21.58 45.26 27.73
N SER A 64 -20.57 44.78 27.01
CA SER A 64 -19.46 45.60 26.50
C SER A 64 -19.49 45.67 24.97
N ARG A 65 -19.13 46.82 24.40
CA ARG A 65 -19.31 47.12 22.98
C ARG A 65 -18.22 46.43 22.14
N ALA A 66 -18.63 45.51 21.26
CA ALA A 66 -17.71 44.86 20.32
C ALA A 66 -17.30 45.84 19.20
N SER A 67 -16.03 46.26 19.20
CA SER A 67 -15.43 47.05 18.13
C SER A 67 -14.91 46.17 16.99
N LEU A 68 -15.22 46.54 15.75
CA LEU A 68 -14.84 45.79 14.54
C LEU A 68 -13.43 46.14 14.07
N SER A 69 -12.44 45.33 14.45
CA SER A 69 -11.09 45.34 13.83
C SER A 69 -10.37 43.99 13.96
N VAL A 70 -10.95 42.94 13.36
CA VAL A 70 -10.33 41.59 13.30
C VAL A 70 -9.14 41.60 12.34
N ASN A 71 -7.99 42.05 12.84
CA ASN A 71 -6.73 42.05 12.09
C ASN A 71 -6.18 40.62 12.00
N TYR A 72 -6.26 40.02 10.81
CA TYR A 72 -6.03 38.59 10.57
C TYR A 72 -4.54 38.20 10.57
N LEU A 73 -3.90 38.20 11.74
CA LEU A 73 -2.56 37.64 11.93
C LEU A 73 -2.65 36.11 12.13
N PRO A 74 -2.08 35.28 11.24
CA PRO A 74 -2.19 33.83 11.35
C PRO A 74 -1.35 33.31 12.53
N ALA A 75 -2.01 32.68 13.51
CA ALA A 75 -1.45 32.15 14.75
C ALA A 75 -0.58 30.88 14.57
N LYS A 76 0.25 30.85 13.53
CA LYS A 76 1.15 29.73 13.15
C LYS A 76 2.63 30.12 13.15
N PHE A 77 2.98 31.38 13.46
CA PHE A 77 4.35 31.74 13.81
C PHE A 77 4.66 31.28 15.24
N SER A 78 5.49 30.25 15.36
CA SER A 78 5.89 29.71 16.66
C SER A 78 6.66 30.74 17.50
N SER A 79 6.42 30.76 18.80
CA SER A 79 6.98 31.71 19.79
C SER A 79 8.51 31.68 19.93
N THR A 80 9.19 30.79 19.18
CA THR A 80 10.65 30.62 19.11
C THR A 80 11.42 31.79 18.51
N MET A 81 10.77 32.83 17.95
CA MET A 81 11.47 34.04 17.46
C MET A 81 11.42 35.25 18.40
N LEU A 82 10.56 35.25 19.43
CA LEU A 82 10.43 36.39 20.37
C LEU A 82 11.28 36.25 21.64
N PHE A 83 11.80 35.05 21.95
CA PHE A 83 12.66 34.81 23.11
C PHE A 83 14.09 34.41 22.73
N GLY A 84 14.98 35.41 22.61
CA GLY A 84 16.35 35.27 23.09
C GLY A 84 17.36 34.45 22.27
N GLY A 85 17.19 34.33 20.95
CA GLY A 85 18.28 33.98 20.02
C GLY A 85 18.81 32.53 20.07
N PRO A 86 19.77 32.19 19.19
CA PRO A 86 20.30 30.84 19.08
C PRO A 86 21.23 30.50 20.27
N LYS A 87 20.72 29.72 21.24
CA LYS A 87 21.55 29.08 22.27
C LYS A 87 22.54 28.11 21.63
N ARG A 88 23.71 28.64 21.25
CA ARG A 88 24.90 27.93 20.77
C ARG A 88 25.31 26.89 21.81
N ARG A 89 24.81 25.65 21.69
CA ARG A 89 25.21 24.54 22.57
C ARG A 89 26.74 24.46 22.53
N LYS A 90 27.40 24.60 23.68
CA LYS A 90 28.85 24.43 23.79
C LYS A 90 29.18 22.99 23.35
N VAL A 91 29.85 22.86 22.21
CA VAL A 91 30.51 21.61 21.84
C VAL A 91 31.57 21.36 22.89
N TRP A 92 31.42 20.29 23.68
CA TRP A 92 32.45 19.86 24.60
C TRP A 92 33.64 19.35 23.77
N LYS A 93 34.82 19.91 24.03
CA LYS A 93 36.06 19.58 23.33
C LYS A 93 36.87 18.64 24.22
N GLY A 94 36.78 17.34 23.95
CA GLY A 94 37.47 16.27 24.68
C GLY A 94 36.73 14.95 24.53
N GLY A 95 37.32 14.01 23.79
CA GLY A 95 36.68 12.73 23.42
C GLY A 95 36.96 12.40 21.96
N GLU A 96 38.03 11.64 21.73
CA GLU A 96 38.39 11.07 20.43
C GLU A 96 37.57 9.78 20.23
N ALA A 97 36.31 9.94 19.83
CA ALA A 97 35.38 8.83 19.59
C ALA A 97 34.33 9.22 18.53
N ASP A 98 33.99 8.27 17.65
CA ASP A 98 33.05 8.33 16.52
C ASP A 98 32.19 9.60 16.40
N THR A 99 32.65 10.54 15.58
CA THR A 99 31.83 11.68 15.12
C THR A 99 30.79 11.21 14.10
N VAL A 100 29.73 10.57 14.60
CA VAL A 100 28.56 10.15 13.80
C VAL A 100 28.07 11.34 12.96
N PRO A 101 28.12 11.26 11.61
CA PRO A 101 27.85 12.42 10.77
C PRO A 101 26.39 12.86 10.91
N LYS A 102 26.16 14.18 10.97
CA LYS A 102 24.82 14.78 11.05
C LYS A 102 23.98 14.33 9.84
N ARG A 103 23.06 13.40 10.05
CA ARG A 103 22.18 12.88 8.98
C ARG A 103 21.18 13.97 8.55
N GLY A 104 21.54 14.69 7.48
CA GLY A 104 20.96 16.00 7.15
C GLY A 104 19.48 15.97 6.74
N GLY A 105 18.67 16.78 7.43
CA GLY A 105 17.25 17.02 7.10
C GLY A 105 16.73 18.30 7.77
N GLY A 106 16.83 19.44 7.08
CA GLY A 106 16.38 20.74 7.59
C GLY A 106 17.01 21.93 6.87
N ARG A 107 16.74 23.16 7.34
CA ARG A 107 17.26 24.40 6.72
C ARG A 107 18.80 24.47 6.70
N GLU A 108 19.49 23.76 7.60
CA GLU A 108 20.96 23.67 7.63
C GLU A 108 21.54 23.04 6.33
N ALA A 109 20.80 22.16 5.64
CA ALA A 109 21.24 21.54 4.38
C ALA A 109 21.39 22.53 3.19
N PHE A 110 21.01 23.79 3.38
CA PHE A 110 21.19 24.87 2.41
C PHE A 110 22.28 25.88 2.80
N ARG A 111 22.94 25.70 3.96
CA ARG A 111 24.08 26.54 4.37
C ARG A 111 25.21 26.46 3.32
N SER A 112 25.93 27.57 3.14
CA SER A 112 27.04 27.70 2.18
C SER A 112 28.18 26.71 2.43
N ASP A 113 28.41 26.40 3.71
CA ASP A 113 29.63 25.74 4.19
C ASP A 113 29.43 24.23 4.43
N GLU A 114 28.22 23.70 4.19
CA GLU A 114 27.89 22.29 4.40
C GLU A 114 28.16 21.49 3.10
N ALA A 115 29.15 20.60 3.12
CA ALA A 115 29.65 19.92 1.91
C ALA A 115 28.55 19.12 1.18
N ARG A 116 28.19 19.56 -0.04
CA ARG A 116 27.15 18.93 -0.88
C ARG A 116 27.65 17.72 -1.69
N MET A 117 28.94 17.39 -1.56
CA MET A 117 29.59 16.24 -2.17
C MET A 117 29.33 15.00 -1.30
N PRO A 118 28.64 13.96 -1.82
CA PRO A 118 28.54 12.68 -1.14
C PRO A 118 29.93 12.09 -0.92
N ARG A 119 30.22 11.63 0.29
CA ARG A 119 31.51 11.01 0.62
C ARG A 119 31.60 9.65 -0.08
N ALA A 120 32.81 9.14 -0.30
CA ALA A 120 33.02 7.84 -0.94
C ALA A 120 32.35 6.65 -0.19
N GLU A 121 31.98 6.86 1.07
CA GLU A 121 31.44 5.87 2.00
C GLU A 121 29.91 6.00 2.22
N ASP A 122 29.22 6.91 1.53
CA ASP A 122 27.75 7.05 1.63
C ASP A 122 27.06 5.78 1.05
N GLU A 123 26.70 4.82 1.93
CA GLU A 123 26.08 3.51 1.57
C GLU A 123 24.84 3.61 0.65
N ASP A 124 24.22 4.79 0.57
CA ASP A 124 23.08 5.08 -0.29
C ASP A 124 23.48 5.27 -1.78
N PHE A 125 24.76 5.48 -2.13
CA PHE A 125 25.14 5.85 -3.50
C PHE A 125 25.14 4.65 -4.47
N ASP A 126 23.98 4.45 -5.10
CA ASP A 126 23.68 3.49 -6.18
C ASP A 126 24.36 3.91 -7.51
N GLY A 127 25.68 4.14 -7.44
CA GLY A 127 26.45 4.87 -8.43
C GLY A 127 27.11 3.98 -9.47
N VAL A 128 26.92 4.32 -10.75
CA VAL A 128 27.78 3.84 -11.83
C VAL A 128 29.12 4.57 -11.71
N THR A 129 30.10 3.94 -11.04
CA THR A 129 31.50 4.41 -11.03
C THR A 129 32.09 4.21 -12.42
N LEU A 130 32.04 5.26 -13.25
CA LEU A 130 32.64 5.31 -14.57
C LEU A 130 34.18 5.50 -14.46
N ASP A 131 34.83 4.58 -13.75
CA ASP A 131 36.24 4.73 -13.38
C ASP A 131 37.14 4.56 -14.60
N GLY A 132 38.02 5.53 -14.83
CA GLY A 132 38.64 5.82 -16.13
C GLY A 132 39.78 4.88 -16.55
N ARG A 133 39.86 3.66 -16.00
CA ARG A 133 40.92 2.69 -16.28
C ARG A 133 40.36 1.37 -16.79
N TYR A 134 40.88 0.94 -17.94
CA TYR A 134 40.58 -0.30 -18.65
C TYR A 134 40.65 -1.54 -17.73
N GLY A 135 39.51 -1.92 -17.17
CA GLY A 135 39.34 -3.10 -16.34
C GLY A 135 37.85 -3.27 -16.04
N VAL A 136 37.25 -4.38 -16.48
CA VAL A 136 35.82 -4.64 -16.28
C VAL A 136 35.58 -5.05 -14.83
N ALA A 137 35.54 -4.06 -13.94
CA ALA A 137 35.14 -4.25 -12.55
C ALA A 137 33.71 -4.79 -12.51
N LEU A 138 33.58 -6.08 -12.22
CA LEU A 138 32.31 -6.79 -12.23
C LEU A 138 31.31 -6.08 -11.30
N LYS A 139 30.14 -5.72 -11.84
CA LYS A 139 29.00 -5.10 -11.16
C LYS A 139 29.00 -5.39 -9.66
N SER A 140 29.26 -4.36 -8.85
CA SER A 140 29.04 -4.44 -7.41
C SER A 140 27.58 -4.87 -7.18
N GLY A 141 27.40 -6.05 -6.58
CA GLY A 141 26.08 -6.67 -6.46
C GLY A 141 25.15 -5.75 -5.68
N ALA A 142 24.10 -5.25 -6.33
CA ALA A 142 23.22 -4.21 -5.79
C ALA A 142 22.71 -4.60 -4.38
N ARG A 143 23.30 -3.99 -3.35
CA ARG A 143 23.19 -4.45 -1.97
C ARG A 143 21.79 -4.17 -1.45
N TRP A 144 20.95 -5.20 -1.37
CA TRP A 144 19.55 -5.05 -0.95
C TRP A 144 19.47 -4.50 0.47
N ASN A 145 19.11 -3.21 0.57
CA ASN A 145 18.86 -2.52 1.82
C ASN A 145 17.83 -3.30 2.66
N ARG A 146 18.03 -3.38 3.99
CA ARG A 146 17.13 -4.04 4.97
C ARG A 146 15.66 -3.67 4.74
N PHE A 147 15.42 -2.42 4.34
CA PHE A 147 14.13 -1.90 3.88
C PHE A 147 13.43 -2.78 2.82
N LYS A 148 14.14 -3.15 1.74
CA LYS A 148 13.61 -3.98 0.66
C LYS A 148 13.29 -5.39 1.16
N TRP A 149 14.13 -5.95 2.04
CA TRP A 149 13.86 -7.23 2.69
C TRP A 149 12.57 -7.20 3.53
N THR A 150 12.35 -6.17 4.34
CA THR A 150 11.10 -6.03 5.13
C THR A 150 9.86 -5.96 4.24
N LEU A 151 9.91 -5.21 3.13
CA LEU A 151 8.81 -5.11 2.17
C LEU A 151 8.57 -6.45 1.45
N ILE A 152 9.64 -7.15 1.05
CA ILE A 152 9.55 -8.46 0.40
C ILE A 152 8.99 -9.53 1.34
N VAL A 153 9.45 -9.59 2.60
CA VAL A 153 8.93 -10.53 3.60
C VAL A 153 7.45 -10.27 3.87
N THR A 154 7.04 -9.02 4.12
CA THR A 154 5.64 -8.69 4.39
C THR A 154 4.72 -8.92 3.19
N ASN A 155 5.15 -8.56 1.97
CA ASN A 155 4.38 -8.86 0.76
C ASN A 155 4.35 -10.37 0.43
N SER A 156 5.38 -11.13 0.82
CA SER A 156 5.37 -12.60 0.71
C SER A 156 4.38 -13.24 1.69
N MET A 157 4.26 -12.73 2.91
CA MET A 157 3.22 -13.17 3.85
C MET A 157 1.82 -12.88 3.31
N LEU A 158 1.57 -11.67 2.80
CA LEU A 158 0.32 -11.31 2.12
C LEU A 158 0.03 -12.24 0.93
N THR A 159 1.03 -12.54 0.10
CA THR A 159 0.92 -13.48 -1.01
C THR A 159 0.53 -14.88 -0.51
N ALA A 160 1.19 -15.38 0.54
CA ALA A 160 0.97 -16.73 1.06
C ALA A 160 -0.46 -16.94 1.60
N TYR A 161 -0.97 -16.05 2.47
CA TYR A 161 -2.34 -16.22 2.99
C TYR A 161 -3.44 -15.80 2.03
N SER A 162 -3.19 -14.90 1.07
CA SER A 162 -4.18 -14.60 0.02
C SER A 162 -4.34 -15.79 -0.95
N ILE A 163 -3.25 -16.44 -1.36
CA ILE A 163 -3.31 -17.69 -2.14
C ILE A 163 -3.97 -18.81 -1.31
N GLY A 164 -3.52 -19.04 -0.07
CA GLY A 164 -4.09 -20.08 0.79
C GLY A 164 -5.60 -19.89 1.04
N GLY A 165 -6.01 -18.66 1.35
CA GLY A 165 -7.42 -18.30 1.53
C GLY A 165 -8.24 -18.45 0.25
N LEU A 166 -7.70 -18.07 -0.92
CA LEU A 166 -8.34 -18.27 -2.22
C LEU A 166 -8.54 -19.76 -2.53
N VAL A 167 -7.51 -20.59 -2.31
CA VAL A 167 -7.56 -22.05 -2.51
C VAL A 167 -8.62 -22.69 -1.60
N VAL A 168 -8.64 -22.35 -0.31
CA VAL A 168 -9.68 -22.83 0.62
C VAL A 168 -11.08 -22.41 0.17
N CYS A 169 -11.26 -21.17 -0.27
CA CYS A 169 -12.55 -20.72 -0.80
C CYS A 169 -12.96 -21.46 -2.09
N LEU A 170 -12.02 -21.74 -2.99
CA LEU A 170 -12.28 -22.49 -4.22
C LEU A 170 -12.64 -23.96 -3.93
N LEU A 171 -11.95 -24.61 -2.99
CA LEU A 171 -12.28 -25.97 -2.55
C LEU A 171 -13.69 -26.05 -1.92
N LEU A 172 -14.12 -25.02 -1.20
CA LEU A 172 -15.51 -24.88 -0.71
C LEU A 172 -16.52 -24.68 -1.87
N TRP A 173 -16.19 -23.89 -2.88
CA TRP A 173 -17.06 -23.71 -4.05
C TRP A 173 -17.19 -24.97 -4.92
N PHE A 174 -16.09 -25.70 -5.11
CA PHE A 174 -16.03 -26.96 -5.86
C PHE A 174 -16.52 -28.20 -5.07
N ASN A 175 -16.97 -28.02 -3.82
CA ASN A 175 -17.51 -29.09 -2.97
C ASN A 175 -16.48 -30.19 -2.63
N SER A 176 -15.19 -29.84 -2.52
CA SER A 176 -14.10 -30.81 -2.30
C SER A 176 -13.97 -31.32 -0.86
N TRP A 177 -14.72 -30.77 0.08
CA TRP A 177 -14.87 -31.30 1.44
C TRP A 177 -16.26 -31.89 1.61
N GLU A 178 -16.35 -32.99 2.36
CA GLU A 178 -17.59 -33.74 2.64
C GLU A 178 -18.76 -32.87 3.13
N ASN A 179 -18.45 -31.77 3.83
CA ASN A 179 -19.44 -30.86 4.41
C ASN A 179 -19.55 -29.49 3.67
N ALA A 180 -18.85 -29.30 2.54
CA ALA A 180 -18.81 -28.03 1.84
C ALA A 180 -20.20 -27.60 1.29
N ASP A 181 -21.03 -28.54 0.86
CA ASP A 181 -22.39 -28.26 0.38
C ASP A 181 -23.28 -27.65 1.47
N ILE A 182 -23.12 -28.09 2.73
CA ILE A 182 -23.81 -27.50 3.89
C ILE A 182 -23.38 -26.04 4.03
N ILE A 183 -22.07 -25.77 4.04
CA ILE A 183 -21.51 -24.42 4.18
C ILE A 183 -21.96 -23.50 3.02
N ARG A 184 -21.98 -24.02 1.78
CA ARG A 184 -22.39 -23.27 0.59
C ARG A 184 -23.88 -22.87 0.60
N VAL A 185 -24.74 -23.68 1.21
CA VAL A 185 -26.17 -23.38 1.42
C VAL A 185 -26.38 -22.50 2.66
N GLY A 186 -25.73 -22.84 3.77
CA GLY A 186 -25.89 -22.19 5.07
C GLY A 186 -25.28 -20.79 5.14
N ASN A 187 -24.10 -20.60 4.54
CA ASN A 187 -23.19 -19.48 4.81
C ASN A 187 -22.74 -18.75 3.53
N ARG A 188 -23.59 -18.79 2.48
CA ARG A 188 -23.34 -18.20 1.15
C ARG A 188 -22.82 -16.75 1.16
N PRO A 189 -23.37 -15.77 1.91
CA PRO A 189 -22.87 -14.39 1.86
C PRO A 189 -21.48 -14.25 2.52
N GLU A 190 -21.21 -15.02 3.56
CA GLU A 190 -19.91 -15.05 4.26
C GLU A 190 -18.83 -15.62 3.32
N LEU A 191 -19.15 -16.71 2.60
CA LEU A 191 -18.29 -17.28 1.56
C LEU A 191 -18.01 -16.30 0.40
N ILE A 192 -19.03 -15.58 -0.09
CA ILE A 192 -18.88 -14.59 -1.17
C ILE A 192 -17.94 -13.45 -0.74
N ILE A 193 -18.16 -12.87 0.45
CA ILE A 193 -17.32 -11.79 0.97
C ILE A 193 -15.87 -12.28 1.17
N SER A 194 -15.68 -13.49 1.71
CA SER A 194 -14.35 -14.09 1.82
C SER A 194 -13.66 -14.34 0.47
N THR A 195 -14.38 -14.76 -0.59
CA THR A 195 -13.78 -14.85 -1.93
C THR A 195 -13.34 -13.49 -2.48
N LEU A 196 -14.15 -12.44 -2.29
CA LEU A 196 -13.82 -11.08 -2.74
C LEU A 196 -12.64 -10.50 -1.95
N ALA A 197 -12.57 -10.77 -0.64
CA ALA A 197 -11.43 -10.38 0.20
C ALA A 197 -10.15 -11.08 -0.26
N ALA A 198 -10.19 -12.40 -0.51
CA ALA A 198 -9.03 -13.17 -0.94
C ALA A 198 -8.53 -12.76 -2.34
N SER A 199 -9.43 -12.52 -3.30
CA SER A 199 -9.06 -12.07 -4.65
C SER A 199 -8.53 -10.64 -4.67
N LEU A 200 -9.10 -9.72 -3.87
CA LEU A 200 -8.56 -8.37 -3.72
C LEU A 200 -7.20 -8.37 -3.01
N ALA A 201 -7.01 -9.21 -1.98
CA ALA A 201 -5.73 -9.37 -1.31
C ALA A 201 -4.65 -9.92 -2.25
N LEU A 202 -4.99 -10.88 -3.12
CA LEU A 202 -4.07 -11.42 -4.13
C LEU A 202 -3.72 -10.36 -5.19
N LEU A 203 -4.69 -9.60 -5.69
CA LEU A 203 -4.44 -8.45 -6.58
C LEU A 203 -3.53 -7.42 -5.91
N THR A 204 -3.77 -7.13 -4.63
CA THR A 204 -2.95 -6.20 -3.83
C THR A 204 -1.53 -6.72 -3.66
N ALA A 205 -1.33 -8.03 -3.45
CA ALA A 205 -0.01 -8.65 -3.39
C ALA A 205 0.76 -8.49 -4.72
N LEU A 206 0.09 -8.63 -5.86
CA LEU A 206 0.66 -8.41 -7.19
C LEU A 206 1.05 -6.93 -7.42
N VAL A 207 0.21 -5.99 -6.98
CA VAL A 207 0.56 -4.54 -6.99
C VAL A 207 1.75 -4.26 -6.07
N GLY A 208 1.85 -4.95 -4.92
CA GLY A 208 3.01 -4.93 -4.04
C GLY A 208 4.29 -5.41 -4.73
N TRP A 209 4.24 -6.56 -5.41
CA TRP A 209 5.36 -7.08 -6.20
C TRP A 209 5.79 -6.11 -7.31
N ALA A 210 4.83 -5.53 -8.05
CA ALA A 210 5.12 -4.50 -9.05
C ALA A 210 5.79 -3.25 -8.43
N GLY A 211 5.31 -2.80 -7.26
CA GLY A 211 5.90 -1.68 -6.51
C GLY A 211 7.34 -1.94 -6.04
N ILE A 212 7.63 -3.16 -5.57
CA ILE A 212 8.98 -3.60 -5.18
C ILE A 212 9.93 -3.60 -6.40
N LEU A 213 9.52 -4.24 -7.50
CA LEU A 213 10.35 -4.44 -8.68
C LEU A 213 10.61 -3.14 -9.45
N LEU A 214 9.57 -2.34 -9.69
CA LEU A 214 9.66 -1.08 -10.43
C LEU A 214 10.22 0.08 -9.58
N ASN A 215 10.33 -0.09 -8.26
CA ASN A 215 10.75 0.95 -7.30
C ASN A 215 9.94 2.26 -7.39
N ASN A 216 8.74 2.20 -7.98
CA ASN A 216 7.92 3.35 -8.33
C ASN A 216 6.92 3.67 -7.21
N ARG A 217 6.97 4.91 -6.72
CA ARG A 217 6.12 5.44 -5.65
C ARG A 217 4.63 5.26 -5.90
N ALA A 218 4.16 5.45 -7.14
CA ALA A 218 2.72 5.44 -7.45
C ALA A 218 2.08 4.09 -7.13
N PHE A 219 2.75 3.00 -7.52
CA PHE A 219 2.34 1.64 -7.19
C PHE A 219 2.40 1.36 -5.68
N LEU A 220 3.41 1.88 -4.97
CA LEU A 220 3.50 1.70 -3.53
C LEU A 220 2.42 2.49 -2.75
N SER A 221 2.04 3.69 -3.20
CA SER A 221 0.90 4.43 -2.63
C SER A 221 -0.44 3.74 -2.93
N LEU A 222 -0.60 3.18 -4.13
CA LEU A 222 -1.79 2.41 -4.49
C LEU A 222 -1.89 1.11 -3.66
N TYR A 223 -0.77 0.40 -3.48
CA TYR A 223 -0.66 -0.75 -2.60
C TYR A 223 -1.10 -0.42 -1.17
N THR A 224 -0.58 0.66 -0.57
CA THR A 224 -0.97 1.11 0.77
C THR A 224 -2.46 1.45 0.87
N LEU A 225 -3.07 2.05 -0.17
CA LEU A 225 -4.52 2.30 -0.23
C LEU A 225 -5.31 0.98 -0.28
N LEU A 226 -4.94 0.07 -1.19
CA LEU A 226 -5.59 -1.23 -1.35
C LEU A 226 -5.51 -2.10 -0.09
N LEU A 227 -4.42 -2.01 0.69
CA LEU A 227 -4.31 -2.71 1.99
C LEU A 227 -5.39 -2.30 3.00
N TRP A 228 -5.85 -1.04 3.01
CA TRP A 228 -6.97 -0.62 3.86
C TRP A 228 -8.30 -1.22 3.41
N VAL A 229 -8.53 -1.32 2.10
CA VAL A 229 -9.72 -1.97 1.53
C VAL A 229 -9.70 -3.48 1.83
N CYS A 230 -8.54 -4.13 1.67
CA CYS A 230 -8.34 -5.53 2.05
C CYS A 230 -8.58 -5.76 3.55
N PHE A 231 -8.08 -4.88 4.43
CA PHE A 231 -8.31 -4.97 5.87
C PHE A 231 -9.82 -4.90 6.21
N ALA A 232 -10.56 -3.96 5.62
CA ALA A 232 -12.00 -3.83 5.82
C ALA A 232 -12.77 -5.08 5.33
N LEU A 233 -12.43 -5.59 4.15
CA LEU A 233 -13.04 -6.81 3.59
C LEU A 233 -12.64 -8.10 4.33
N LEU A 234 -11.46 -8.13 4.97
CA LEU A 234 -11.01 -9.25 5.81
C LEU A 234 -11.76 -9.26 7.15
N VAL A 235 -11.91 -8.10 7.81
CA VAL A 235 -12.60 -8.01 9.12
C VAL A 235 -14.11 -8.24 9.00
N THR A 236 -14.74 -7.83 7.89
CA THR A 236 -16.19 -7.93 7.68
C THR A 236 -16.77 -9.36 7.87
N PRO A 237 -16.30 -10.42 7.19
CA PRO A 237 -16.83 -11.77 7.37
C PRO A 237 -16.53 -12.34 8.76
N GLY A 238 -15.38 -11.99 9.37
CA GLY A 238 -15.05 -12.36 10.75
C GLY A 238 -16.02 -11.75 11.77
N TYR A 239 -16.37 -10.47 11.61
CA TYR A 239 -17.39 -9.82 12.45
C TYR A 239 -18.79 -10.41 12.23
N ILE A 240 -19.19 -10.69 10.98
CA ILE A 240 -20.50 -11.28 10.66
C ILE A 240 -20.62 -12.67 11.28
N THR A 241 -19.63 -13.55 11.09
CA THR A 241 -19.63 -14.91 11.66
C THR A 241 -19.59 -14.89 13.19
N TYR A 242 -18.75 -14.05 13.81
CA TYR A 242 -18.75 -13.84 15.26
C TYR A 242 -20.13 -13.40 15.80
N LYS A 243 -20.73 -12.36 15.21
CA LYS A 243 -22.07 -11.85 15.56
C LYS A 243 -23.17 -12.88 15.30
N ARG A 244 -23.00 -13.77 14.32
CA ARG A 244 -23.95 -14.84 14.01
C ARG A 244 -23.89 -15.96 15.05
N ARG A 245 -22.69 -16.36 15.50
CA ARG A 245 -22.49 -17.35 16.58
C ARG A 245 -22.98 -16.84 17.93
N ALA A 246 -22.62 -15.61 18.31
CA ALA A 246 -22.89 -15.06 19.64
C ALA A 246 -24.39 -14.81 19.92
N PHE A 247 -25.14 -14.23 18.96
CA PHE A 247 -26.51 -13.81 19.20
C PHE A 247 -27.53 -14.81 18.63
N ASN A 248 -28.17 -15.61 19.49
CA ASN A 248 -29.30 -16.51 19.17
C ASN A 248 -29.14 -17.27 17.84
N LEU A 249 -28.06 -18.06 17.73
CA LEU A 249 -27.80 -18.91 16.57
C LEU A 249 -28.98 -19.87 16.29
N GLU A 250 -29.61 -20.42 17.34
CA GLU A 250 -30.70 -21.39 17.20
C GLU A 250 -31.96 -20.78 16.56
N GLY A 251 -32.38 -19.59 17.00
CA GLY A 251 -33.49 -18.87 16.38
C GLY A 251 -33.19 -18.48 14.92
N LYS A 252 -31.94 -18.07 14.64
CA LYS A 252 -31.47 -17.80 13.27
C LYS A 252 -31.52 -19.04 12.39
N LEU A 253 -31.02 -20.19 12.85
CA LEU A 253 -31.06 -21.45 12.08
C LEU A 253 -32.50 -21.94 11.88
N ASN A 254 -33.40 -21.74 12.84
CA ASN A 254 -34.83 -22.04 12.70
C ASN A 254 -35.51 -21.17 11.63
N GLN A 255 -35.27 -19.86 11.65
CA GLN A 255 -35.76 -18.93 10.62
C GLN A 255 -35.13 -19.25 9.25
N GLN A 256 -33.85 -19.59 9.23
CA GLN A 256 -33.12 -19.91 8.00
C GLN A 256 -33.63 -21.21 7.37
N TRP A 257 -33.85 -22.26 8.18
CA TRP A 257 -34.42 -23.52 7.70
C TRP A 257 -35.81 -23.31 7.09
N SER A 258 -36.71 -22.68 7.85
CA SER A 258 -38.11 -22.49 7.44
C SER A 258 -38.29 -21.51 6.27
N ARG A 259 -37.47 -20.45 6.14
CA ARG A 259 -37.69 -19.38 5.15
C ARG A 259 -36.60 -19.20 4.08
N ALA A 260 -35.37 -19.66 4.30
CA ALA A 260 -34.23 -19.41 3.40
C ALA A 260 -33.65 -20.68 2.75
N LEU A 261 -33.68 -21.83 3.44
CA LEU A 261 -33.44 -23.13 2.82
C LEU A 261 -34.71 -23.57 2.11
N GLY A 262 -34.73 -23.38 0.78
CA GLY A 262 -35.65 -24.10 -0.11
C GLY A 262 -35.42 -25.62 -0.06
N LEU A 263 -36.29 -26.38 -0.72
CA LEU A 263 -36.31 -27.85 -0.68
C LEU A 263 -34.93 -28.47 -1.00
N ASP A 264 -34.25 -28.02 -2.06
CA ASP A 264 -32.91 -28.50 -2.43
C ASP A 264 -31.86 -28.27 -1.33
N GLY A 265 -31.99 -27.17 -0.59
CA GLY A 265 -31.10 -26.84 0.53
C GLY A 265 -31.34 -27.77 1.72
N ARG A 266 -32.61 -28.01 2.08
CA ARG A 266 -32.99 -28.94 3.16
C ARG A 266 -32.54 -30.37 2.83
N LEU A 267 -32.75 -30.83 1.59
CA LEU A 267 -32.38 -32.15 1.12
C LEU A 267 -30.85 -32.38 1.14
N ARG A 268 -30.04 -31.37 0.77
CA ARG A 268 -28.57 -31.46 0.89
C ARG A 268 -28.14 -31.61 2.36
N VAL A 269 -28.69 -30.81 3.26
CA VAL A 269 -28.36 -30.88 4.70
C VAL A 269 -28.81 -32.22 5.30
N GLN A 270 -29.99 -32.72 4.94
CA GLN A 270 -30.52 -34.03 5.37
C GLN A 270 -29.64 -35.20 4.90
N ASN A 271 -29.25 -35.21 3.61
CA ASN A 271 -28.44 -36.27 3.03
C ASN A 271 -27.02 -36.30 3.61
N GLN A 272 -26.39 -35.14 3.87
CA GLN A 272 -25.05 -35.06 4.45
C GLN A 272 -25.04 -35.37 5.95
N LEU A 273 -25.92 -34.75 6.74
CA LEU A 273 -25.99 -34.96 8.21
C LEU A 273 -26.74 -36.24 8.62
N ARG A 274 -27.21 -37.06 7.66
CA ARG A 274 -27.94 -38.32 7.86
C ARG A 274 -29.12 -38.19 8.84
N CYS A 275 -29.89 -37.12 8.66
CA CYS A 275 -31.02 -36.73 9.51
C CYS A 275 -32.28 -36.50 8.67
N CYS A 276 -33.46 -36.46 9.29
CA CYS A 276 -34.73 -36.32 8.56
C CYS A 276 -35.69 -35.35 9.26
N GLY A 277 -36.20 -34.35 8.51
CA GLY A 277 -36.95 -33.23 9.05
C GLY A 277 -36.14 -32.32 9.97
N TYR A 278 -36.76 -31.24 10.48
CA TYR A 278 -36.05 -30.30 11.37
C TYR A 278 -36.09 -30.76 12.83
N PHE A 279 -37.30 -30.92 13.38
CA PHE A 279 -37.53 -31.49 14.71
C PHE A 279 -37.74 -33.02 14.67
N SER A 280 -38.46 -33.51 13.67
CA SER A 280 -38.79 -34.92 13.45
C SER A 280 -39.07 -35.16 11.95
N PRO A 281 -39.09 -36.42 11.47
CA PRO A 281 -39.39 -36.77 10.07
C PRO A 281 -40.72 -36.23 9.51
N PHE A 282 -41.64 -35.80 10.37
CA PHE A 282 -42.95 -35.23 10.00
C PHE A 282 -42.94 -33.71 9.80
N VAL A 283 -41.92 -33.00 10.31
CA VAL A 283 -41.89 -31.52 10.38
C VAL A 283 -40.82 -30.97 9.46
N GLU A 284 -41.26 -30.30 8.39
CA GLU A 284 -40.42 -29.63 7.39
C GLU A 284 -39.34 -30.53 6.74
N ALA A 285 -39.60 -31.84 6.70
CA ALA A 285 -38.79 -32.81 5.96
C ALA A 285 -38.87 -32.58 4.45
N THR A 286 -37.84 -33.00 3.72
CA THR A 286 -37.84 -33.06 2.26
C THR A 286 -37.58 -34.51 1.87
N VAL A 287 -38.46 -35.08 1.05
CA VAL A 287 -38.44 -36.52 0.79
C VAL A 287 -37.16 -36.88 0.02
N SER A 288 -36.39 -37.83 0.56
CA SER A 288 -35.20 -38.39 -0.07
C SER A 288 -35.17 -39.91 0.11
N GLN A 289 -34.26 -40.60 -0.59
CA GLN A 289 -34.12 -42.06 -0.49
C GLN A 289 -33.87 -42.56 0.95
N THR A 290 -33.38 -41.70 1.85
CA THR A 290 -33.17 -42.00 3.28
C THR A 290 -34.12 -41.29 4.22
N CYS A 291 -34.86 -40.26 3.75
CA CYS A 291 -35.75 -39.44 4.57
C CYS A 291 -37.20 -39.55 4.07
N TYR A 292 -38.01 -40.31 4.82
CA TYR A 292 -39.43 -40.53 4.56
C TYR A 292 -40.23 -40.59 5.87
N ALA A 293 -41.56 -40.48 5.80
CA ALA A 293 -42.43 -40.29 6.97
C ALA A 293 -42.46 -41.44 8.00
N ARG A 294 -41.87 -42.60 7.71
CA ARG A 294 -41.69 -43.71 8.67
C ARG A 294 -40.21 -44.03 8.94
N SER A 295 -39.30 -43.13 8.56
CA SER A 295 -37.88 -43.28 8.86
C SER A 295 -37.60 -43.06 10.35
N VAL A 296 -36.69 -43.85 10.92
CA VAL A 296 -36.26 -43.73 12.33
C VAL A 296 -35.11 -42.73 12.53
N LEU A 297 -34.89 -41.84 11.55
CA LEU A 297 -33.80 -40.87 11.57
C LEU A 297 -34.10 -39.71 12.53
N PRO A 298 -33.10 -39.20 13.27
CA PRO A 298 -33.28 -38.05 14.15
C PRO A 298 -33.50 -36.75 13.35
N GLY A 299 -34.15 -35.77 13.98
CA GLY A 299 -34.33 -34.43 13.43
C GLY A 299 -33.02 -33.66 13.25
N CYS A 300 -32.88 -32.96 12.13
CA CYS A 300 -31.65 -32.26 11.75
C CYS A 300 -31.23 -31.10 12.67
N LYS A 301 -32.15 -30.55 13.48
CA LYS A 301 -31.88 -29.38 14.33
C LYS A 301 -30.62 -29.56 15.20
N ALA A 302 -30.48 -30.69 15.88
CA ALA A 302 -29.36 -30.93 16.79
C ALA A 302 -27.99 -31.08 16.09
N PRO A 303 -27.80 -31.96 15.09
CA PRO A 303 -26.52 -32.07 14.39
C PRO A 303 -26.17 -30.78 13.61
N TYR A 304 -27.13 -30.13 12.95
CA TYR A 304 -26.89 -28.91 12.17
C TYR A 304 -26.44 -27.74 13.08
N LEU A 305 -27.07 -27.57 14.24
CA LEU A 305 -26.68 -26.56 15.23
C LEU A 305 -25.30 -26.83 15.85
N ARG A 306 -24.89 -28.10 16.02
CA ARG A 306 -23.52 -28.44 16.43
C ARG A 306 -22.51 -28.10 15.34
N PHE A 307 -22.79 -28.52 14.10
CA PHE A 307 -21.96 -28.26 12.93
C PHE A 307 -21.68 -26.76 12.73
N GLU A 308 -22.74 -25.93 12.70
CA GLU A 308 -22.62 -24.48 12.55
C GLU A 308 -21.85 -23.84 13.72
N ARG A 309 -22.03 -24.30 14.97
CA ARG A 309 -21.27 -23.79 16.12
C ARG A 309 -19.75 -24.01 16.00
N THR A 310 -19.32 -25.11 15.40
CA THR A 310 -17.90 -25.43 15.16
C THR A 310 -17.38 -24.73 13.91
N MET A 311 -18.14 -24.68 12.82
CA MET A 311 -17.72 -24.02 11.57
C MET A 311 -17.59 -22.50 11.75
N LEU A 312 -18.54 -21.84 12.41
CA LEU A 312 -18.43 -20.40 12.68
C LEU A 312 -17.27 -20.09 13.64
N GLU A 313 -16.94 -20.98 14.57
CA GLU A 313 -15.79 -20.84 15.47
C GLU A 313 -14.47 -20.83 14.72
N TRP A 314 -14.26 -21.85 13.86
CA TRP A 314 -13.07 -21.94 13.04
C TRP A 314 -12.96 -20.74 12.09
N TRP A 315 -14.08 -20.29 11.50
CA TRP A 315 -14.11 -19.16 10.57
C TRP A 315 -13.69 -17.84 11.22
N TYR A 316 -14.33 -17.41 12.32
CA TYR A 316 -13.92 -16.13 12.93
C TYR A 316 -12.53 -16.22 13.56
N THR A 317 -12.13 -17.39 14.07
CA THR A 317 -10.81 -17.58 14.69
C THR A 317 -9.70 -17.47 13.64
N ALA A 318 -9.86 -18.12 12.48
CA ALA A 318 -8.93 -17.98 11.36
C ALA A 318 -8.87 -16.54 10.82
N VAL A 319 -10.02 -15.86 10.68
CA VAL A 319 -10.05 -14.47 10.21
C VAL A 319 -9.38 -13.51 11.19
N PHE A 320 -9.68 -13.60 12.49
CA PHE A 320 -9.02 -12.74 13.49
C PHE A 320 -7.54 -13.10 13.71
N ALA A 321 -7.11 -14.33 13.48
CA ALA A 321 -5.69 -14.70 13.47
C ALA A 321 -4.91 -14.03 12.31
N LEU A 322 -5.56 -13.70 11.19
CA LEU A 322 -4.97 -12.97 10.07
C LEU A 322 -4.95 -11.43 10.27
N VAL A 323 -5.68 -10.90 11.25
CA VAL A 323 -5.72 -9.44 11.53
C VAL A 323 -4.37 -8.88 11.97
N PRO A 324 -3.62 -9.46 12.95
CA PRO A 324 -2.31 -8.94 13.31
C PRO A 324 -1.28 -8.99 12.16
N PRO A 325 -1.17 -10.08 11.35
CA PRO A 325 -0.38 -10.07 10.12
C PRO A 325 -0.79 -8.99 9.11
N GLN A 326 -2.09 -8.76 8.86
CA GLN A 326 -2.52 -7.66 7.98
C GLN A 326 -2.07 -6.29 8.53
N ILE A 327 -2.14 -6.08 9.84
CA ILE A 327 -1.68 -4.84 10.49
C ILE A 327 -0.15 -4.66 10.36
N THR A 328 0.66 -5.72 10.53
CA THR A 328 2.12 -5.58 10.33
C THR A 328 2.49 -5.30 8.88
N VAL A 329 1.78 -5.88 7.91
CA VAL A 329 1.91 -5.53 6.48
C VAL A 329 1.54 -4.06 6.22
N MET A 330 0.45 -3.55 6.82
CA MET A 330 0.04 -2.15 6.70
C MET A 330 1.06 -1.18 7.31
N VAL A 331 1.57 -1.46 8.51
CA VAL A 331 2.60 -0.64 9.16
C VAL A 331 3.90 -0.65 8.36
N ALA A 332 4.33 -1.82 7.87
CA ALA A 332 5.49 -1.93 6.98
C ALA A 332 5.29 -1.11 5.69
N ALA A 333 4.13 -1.20 5.04
CA ALA A 333 3.80 -0.45 3.83
C ALA A 333 3.83 1.07 4.05
N LEU A 334 3.29 1.56 5.17
CA LEU A 334 3.28 2.98 5.54
C LEU A 334 4.68 3.53 5.85
N LEU A 335 5.49 2.76 6.59
CA LEU A 335 6.91 3.08 6.80
C LEU A 335 7.66 3.06 5.45
N CYS A 336 7.28 2.16 4.54
CA CYS A 336 7.88 2.07 3.21
C CYS A 336 7.55 3.25 2.30
N SER A 337 6.29 3.65 2.18
CA SER A 337 5.91 4.83 1.38
C SER A 337 6.58 6.10 1.89
N ASN A 338 6.74 6.23 3.22
CA ASN A 338 7.32 7.42 3.84
C ASN A 338 8.85 7.48 3.73
N HIS A 339 9.59 6.39 3.95
CA HIS A 339 11.06 6.43 3.85
C HIS A 339 11.55 6.81 2.42
N ILE A 340 10.84 6.36 1.38
CA ILE A 340 11.17 6.67 -0.01
C ILE A 340 11.02 8.19 -0.30
N THR A 341 10.28 8.96 0.51
CA THR A 341 10.10 10.42 0.31
C THR A 341 11.42 11.18 0.21
N TYR A 342 12.42 10.81 1.03
CA TYR A 342 13.76 11.42 1.08
C TYR A 342 14.54 11.38 -0.25
N ARG A 343 14.23 10.44 -1.17
CA ARG A 343 14.91 10.35 -2.48
C ARG A 343 14.44 11.40 -3.49
N PHE A 344 13.13 11.48 -3.77
CA PHE A 344 12.59 12.36 -4.81
C PHE A 344 12.24 13.77 -4.27
N GLY A 345 12.45 14.04 -2.98
CA GLY A 345 12.46 15.41 -2.45
C GLY A 345 13.71 16.20 -2.90
N LYS A 346 14.76 15.51 -3.34
CA LYS A 346 15.91 16.11 -4.02
C LYS A 346 15.54 16.41 -5.47
N GLY A 347 14.94 17.58 -5.70
CA GLY A 347 14.94 18.29 -6.99
C GLY A 347 16.35 18.78 -7.37
N MET A 348 17.33 17.91 -7.24
CA MET A 348 18.72 18.09 -7.61
C MET A 348 18.96 17.27 -8.87
N MET A 349 19.70 17.82 -9.84
CA MET A 349 20.21 17.02 -10.96
C MET A 349 20.84 15.71 -10.45
N PRO A 350 20.57 14.56 -11.08
CA PRO A 350 21.23 13.28 -10.77
C PRO A 350 22.75 13.47 -10.76
N LYS A 351 23.50 12.72 -9.93
CA LYS A 351 24.94 12.97 -9.77
C LYS A 351 25.73 12.86 -11.09
N ALA A 352 25.24 12.09 -12.07
CA ALA A 352 25.81 12.02 -13.43
C ALA A 352 25.65 13.30 -14.29
N TYR A 353 24.72 14.20 -13.94
CA TYR A 353 24.55 15.52 -14.57
C TYR A 353 25.06 16.67 -13.69
N ARG A 354 25.62 16.35 -12.52
CA ARG A 354 26.49 17.30 -11.82
C ARG A 354 27.86 17.18 -12.49
N LEU A 355 28.45 18.32 -12.88
CA LEU A 355 29.86 18.34 -13.24
C LEU A 355 30.65 17.72 -12.07
N ASP A 356 31.42 16.70 -12.39
CA ASP A 356 32.43 16.17 -11.48
C ASP A 356 33.58 17.18 -11.42
N GLU A 357 34.34 17.21 -10.32
CA GLU A 357 35.43 18.18 -10.19
C GLU A 357 36.50 17.97 -11.28
N ASN A 358 36.70 16.72 -11.71
CA ASN A 358 37.59 16.40 -12.83
C ASN A 358 37.02 16.88 -14.19
N SER A 359 35.71 16.77 -14.42
CA SER A 359 35.11 17.25 -15.68
C SER A 359 34.97 18.77 -15.71
N LEU A 360 34.76 19.42 -14.56
CA LEU A 360 34.88 20.88 -14.42
C LEU A 360 36.30 21.35 -14.73
N ALA A 361 37.33 20.66 -14.21
CA ALA A 361 38.73 20.98 -14.52
C ALA A 361 39.01 20.88 -16.03
N VAL A 362 38.68 19.74 -16.66
CA VAL A 362 38.89 19.53 -18.11
C VAL A 362 38.09 20.53 -18.97
N ILE A 363 36.88 20.92 -18.55
CA ILE A 363 36.09 21.95 -19.25
C ILE A 363 36.73 23.34 -19.09
N MET A 364 37.23 23.67 -17.89
CA MET A 364 38.00 24.90 -17.68
C MET A 364 39.28 24.90 -18.52
N ASP A 365 40.08 23.84 -18.50
CA ASP A 365 41.33 23.72 -19.26
C ASP A 365 41.11 23.99 -20.75
N ASN A 366 40.11 23.34 -21.36
CA ASN A 366 39.76 23.58 -22.77
C ASN A 366 39.31 25.04 -23.03
N TYR A 367 38.51 25.62 -22.14
CA TYR A 367 38.08 27.02 -22.24
C TYR A 367 39.26 28.00 -22.08
N THR A 368 40.25 27.67 -21.24
CA THR A 368 41.46 28.50 -21.06
C THR A 368 42.40 28.45 -22.25
N ASN A 369 42.50 27.31 -22.95
CA ASN A 369 43.26 27.21 -24.19
C ASN A 369 42.63 28.07 -25.29
N GLN A 370 41.29 28.04 -25.45
CA GLN A 370 40.57 28.90 -26.39
C GLN A 370 40.75 30.40 -26.08
N LEU A 371 40.69 30.79 -24.80
CA LEU A 371 40.98 32.17 -24.37
C LEU A 371 42.43 32.57 -24.68
N ALA A 372 43.40 31.68 -24.44
CA ALA A 372 44.81 31.97 -24.67
C ALA A 372 45.16 32.10 -26.16
N GLU A 373 44.52 31.32 -27.03
CA GLU A 373 44.64 31.43 -28.49
C GLU A 373 44.03 32.74 -29.02
N GLN A 374 42.88 33.17 -28.48
CA GLN A 374 42.13 34.31 -29.02
C GLN A 374 42.55 35.68 -28.42
N TYR A 375 42.99 35.71 -27.16
CA TYR A 375 43.29 36.96 -26.42
C TYR A 375 44.71 37.02 -25.83
N GLY A 376 45.52 35.98 -26.04
CA GLY A 376 46.87 35.85 -25.48
C GLY A 376 46.88 35.22 -24.09
N PRO A 377 48.03 34.62 -23.68
CA PRO A 377 48.12 33.82 -22.45
C PRO A 377 47.94 34.64 -21.18
N ASP A 378 48.39 35.91 -21.17
CA ASP A 378 48.35 36.76 -19.98
C ASP A 378 46.91 37.09 -19.58
N VAL A 379 46.09 37.50 -20.56
CA VAL A 379 44.66 37.82 -20.38
C VAL A 379 43.88 36.57 -19.94
N ALA A 380 44.16 35.41 -20.54
CA ALA A 380 43.55 34.15 -20.13
C ALA A 380 43.90 33.81 -18.67
N SER A 381 45.15 34.02 -18.24
CA SER A 381 45.59 33.76 -16.86
C SER A 381 44.91 34.67 -15.83
N GLU A 382 44.73 35.96 -16.13
CA GLU A 382 44.04 36.91 -15.24
C GLU A 382 42.57 36.53 -15.05
N ILE A 383 41.86 36.20 -16.15
CA ILE A 383 40.46 35.78 -16.11
C ILE A 383 40.28 34.51 -15.26
N VAL A 384 41.23 33.56 -15.33
CA VAL A 384 41.23 32.33 -14.50
C VAL A 384 41.51 32.63 -13.03
N ALA A 385 42.48 33.48 -12.72
CA ALA A 385 42.76 33.88 -11.34
C ALA A 385 41.54 34.60 -10.71
N ARG A 386 40.87 35.44 -11.51
CA ARG A 386 39.65 36.18 -11.12
C ARG A 386 38.44 35.25 -10.94
N SER A 387 38.27 34.22 -11.78
CA SER A 387 37.17 33.26 -11.62
C SER A 387 37.40 32.31 -10.43
N ARG A 388 38.63 31.82 -10.23
CA ARG A 388 39.00 30.98 -9.07
C ARG A 388 38.78 31.70 -7.73
N SER A 389 39.27 32.94 -7.60
CA SER A 389 39.09 33.74 -6.38
C SER A 389 37.62 34.11 -6.11
N SER A 390 36.81 34.32 -7.15
CA SER A 390 35.36 34.52 -7.02
C SER A 390 34.62 33.25 -6.56
N LEU A 391 35.12 32.07 -6.91
CA LEU A 391 34.53 30.76 -6.55
C LEU A 391 35.10 30.12 -5.28
N ARG A 392 36.19 30.66 -4.70
CA ARG A 392 36.93 30.11 -3.55
C ARG A 392 37.39 28.65 -3.75
N LEU A 393 37.87 28.33 -4.96
CA LEU A 393 38.36 27.00 -5.34
C LEU A 393 39.84 26.77 -4.96
N ASP A 394 40.31 27.40 -3.89
CA ASP A 394 41.73 27.43 -3.49
C ASP A 394 42.27 26.06 -3.03
N SER A 395 41.41 25.07 -2.82
CA SER A 395 41.75 23.68 -2.49
C SER A 395 41.87 22.75 -3.71
N MET A 396 41.63 23.25 -4.93
CA MET A 396 41.66 22.43 -6.15
C MET A 396 43.11 22.30 -6.66
N PRO A 397 43.65 21.08 -6.88
CA PRO A 397 45.05 20.91 -7.24
C PRO A 397 45.36 21.53 -8.61
N THR A 398 46.34 22.43 -8.66
CA THR A 398 46.83 23.01 -9.91
C THR A 398 47.60 21.96 -10.71
N VAL A 399 46.97 21.42 -11.75
CA VAL A 399 47.64 20.58 -12.75
C VAL A 399 48.75 21.40 -13.40
N ALA A 400 50.00 21.04 -13.10
CA ALA A 400 51.16 21.72 -13.66
C ALA A 400 51.30 21.35 -15.14
N TYR A 401 50.96 22.27 -16.04
CA TYR A 401 51.23 22.11 -17.46
C TYR A 401 52.73 21.96 -17.69
N SER A 402 53.16 20.73 -17.98
CA SER A 402 54.48 20.46 -18.54
C SER A 402 54.55 21.15 -19.90
N ARG A 403 55.11 22.36 -19.92
CA ARG A 403 55.25 23.22 -21.11
C ARG A 403 56.04 22.46 -22.16
N SER A 404 55.34 21.81 -23.08
CA SER A 404 55.92 21.05 -24.17
C SER A 404 56.73 22.01 -25.03
N SER A 405 58.05 22.01 -24.83
CA SER A 405 58.97 22.81 -25.63
C SER A 405 58.88 22.30 -27.06
N SER A 406 58.14 23.03 -27.89
CA SER A 406 58.02 22.81 -29.33
C SER A 406 59.37 23.05 -29.97
N SER A 407 60.22 22.01 -29.95
CA SER A 407 61.43 21.92 -30.73
C SER A 407 61.04 22.08 -32.19
N VAL A 408 61.34 23.26 -32.74
CA VAL A 408 61.05 23.61 -34.14
C VAL A 408 61.91 22.72 -35.03
N LEU A 409 61.37 21.55 -35.37
CA LEU A 409 62.07 20.58 -36.20
C LEU A 409 62.11 21.12 -37.63
N SER A 410 63.30 21.60 -38.02
CA SER A 410 63.54 22.17 -39.35
C SER A 410 63.13 21.18 -40.44
N MET A 411 61.98 21.45 -41.08
CA MET A 411 61.40 20.58 -42.10
C MET A 411 62.13 20.79 -43.43
N ASN A 412 63.34 20.23 -43.52
CA ASN A 412 64.23 20.44 -44.66
C ASN A 412 63.64 19.81 -45.94
N ARG A 413 63.20 20.66 -46.87
CA ARG A 413 62.34 20.31 -48.01
C ARG A 413 63.15 19.82 -49.21
N SER A 414 63.73 18.63 -49.13
CA SER A 414 64.37 17.97 -50.28
C SER A 414 63.33 17.30 -51.20
N SER A 415 63.35 17.65 -52.48
CA SER A 415 62.34 17.23 -53.47
C SER A 415 62.90 16.25 -54.51
N THR A 416 62.37 15.03 -54.53
CA THR A 416 62.60 14.01 -55.58
C THR A 416 61.27 13.23 -55.75
N ILE A 417 60.47 13.36 -56.82
CA ILE A 417 60.64 13.03 -58.25
C ILE A 417 60.33 11.54 -58.56
N TYR A 418 59.14 11.31 -59.16
CA TYR A 418 58.67 10.12 -59.91
C TYR A 418 58.51 8.80 -59.09
N ARG A 419 57.80 7.72 -59.48
CA ARG A 419 57.02 7.25 -60.69
C ARG A 419 55.76 6.49 -60.16
N GLN A 420 54.53 6.59 -60.69
CA GLN A 420 53.92 6.10 -61.97
C GLN A 420 53.28 4.68 -61.89
N HIS A 421 51.94 4.58 -62.08
CA HIS A 421 51.10 3.40 -62.47
C HIS A 421 51.17 2.11 -61.61
N ASP A 422 50.21 1.17 -61.53
CA ASP A 422 48.78 0.96 -61.89
C ASP A 422 48.38 -0.43 -61.27
N PRO A 423 47.15 -0.96 -61.40
CA PRO A 423 45.82 -0.33 -61.49
C PRO A 423 44.87 -0.73 -60.33
#